data_AF-A0A7L4ZP21-F1
#
_entry.id   AF-A0A7L4ZP21-F1
#
_cell.length_a   1.000
_cell.length_b   1.000
_cell.length_c   1.000
_cell.angle_alpha   90.00
_cell.angle_beta   90.00
_cell.angle_gamma   90.00
#
_symmetry.space_group_name_H-M   'P 1'
#
loop_
_entity.id
_entity.type
_entity.pdbx_description
1 polymer ?
#
loop_
_entity_poly.entity_id
_entity_poly.type
_entity_poly.pdbx_seq_one_letter_code
_entity_poly.pdbx_strand_id
1 'polypeptide(L)'
;MVNKTTIVVLLIVLTSCVTKYHIENDENGEPIVNKNNYSFNQKMTLDSSDLIDTTSIYIELLSEKTLKSNNNNFDILIFHNDGYFEKTSKKYFRKFKRNKNSVYYGGKFFADGDKIFIEEFYPAKEGKTNYYIKEISEGQINKDTVYITVFGSQHKYVRKDYSEIF
;
A
#
# COMPACT_ATOMS: atom_id res chain seq x y z
N MET A 1 11.90 50.16 -33.47
CA MET A 1 11.78 50.07 -32.00
C MET A 1 10.77 48.98 -31.68
N VAL A 2 11.24 47.78 -31.31
CA VAL A 2 10.38 46.60 -31.13
C VAL A 2 10.61 46.02 -29.74
N ASN A 3 9.51 46.05 -28.97
CA ASN A 3 9.12 45.31 -27.77
C ASN A 3 10.20 44.63 -26.92
N LYS A 4 10.36 45.17 -25.70
CA LYS A 4 10.89 44.43 -24.54
C LYS A 4 9.80 43.50 -24.01
N THR A 5 9.84 42.23 -24.37
CA THR A 5 9.03 41.20 -23.72
C THR A 5 9.72 40.81 -22.43
N THR A 6 9.28 41.39 -21.31
CA THR A 6 9.69 40.95 -19.98
C THR A 6 9.06 39.58 -19.70
N ILE A 7 9.83 38.50 -19.82
CA ILE A 7 9.43 37.18 -19.35
C ILE A 7 9.55 37.20 -17.83
N VAL A 8 8.43 37.33 -17.14
CA VAL A 8 8.34 37.05 -15.70
C VAL A 8 8.19 35.53 -15.56
N VAL A 9 9.29 34.85 -15.26
CA VAL A 9 9.25 33.44 -14.86
C VAL A 9 8.70 33.38 -13.43
N LEU A 10 7.39 33.18 -13.31
CA LEU A 10 6.73 32.85 -12.05
C LEU A 10 7.08 31.41 -11.69
N LEU A 11 8.13 31.22 -10.90
CA LEU A 11 8.46 29.93 -10.31
C LEU A 11 7.43 29.61 -9.22
N ILE A 12 6.37 28.88 -9.56
CA ILE A 12 5.43 28.33 -8.59
C ILE A 12 6.17 27.22 -7.83
N VAL A 13 6.60 27.51 -6.61
CA VAL A 13 7.09 26.50 -5.67
C VAL A 13 5.90 25.66 -5.24
N LEU A 14 5.65 24.55 -5.93
CA LEU A 14 4.74 23.50 -5.48
C LEU A 14 5.35 22.81 -4.27
N THR A 15 5.18 23.38 -3.08
CA THR A 15 5.34 22.62 -1.85
C THR A 15 4.17 21.64 -1.78
N SER A 16 4.44 20.35 -1.98
CA SER A 16 3.44 19.31 -1.73
C SER A 16 3.16 19.31 -0.22
N CYS A 17 2.07 19.94 0.19
CA CYS A 17 1.56 19.80 1.55
C CYS A 17 1.11 18.34 1.74
N VAL A 18 1.99 17.50 2.27
CA VAL A 18 1.63 16.15 2.68
C VAL A 18 0.64 16.28 3.84
N THR A 19 -0.62 15.91 3.58
CA THR A 19 -1.68 15.97 4.58
C THR A 19 -1.41 14.93 5.65
N LYS A 20 -1.37 15.36 6.92
CA LYS A 20 -1.21 14.49 8.09
C LYS A 20 -2.56 14.25 8.74
N TYR A 21 -2.82 13.00 9.09
CA TYR A 21 -4.03 12.54 9.73
C TYR A 21 -3.71 12.14 11.16
N HIS A 22 -4.47 12.66 12.12
CA HIS A 22 -4.40 12.18 13.50
C HIS A 22 -5.21 10.87 13.62
N ILE A 23 -4.58 9.80 14.06
CA ILE A 23 -5.15 8.47 14.24
C ILE A 23 -4.98 8.09 15.70
N GLU A 24 -6.08 7.77 16.36
CA GLU A 24 -6.10 7.35 17.75
C GLU A 24 -5.70 5.89 17.90
N ASN A 25 -5.16 5.55 19.07
CA ASN A 25 -4.86 4.17 19.43
C ASN A 25 -6.03 3.58 20.22
N ASP A 26 -6.27 2.28 20.07
CA ASP A 26 -7.17 1.53 20.94
C ASP A 26 -6.56 1.30 22.35
N GLU A 27 -7.30 0.57 23.18
CA GLU A 27 -6.88 0.20 24.55
C GLU A 27 -5.57 -0.61 24.60
N ASN A 28 -5.19 -1.28 23.51
CA ASN A 28 -3.97 -2.07 23.37
C ASN A 28 -2.81 -1.27 22.74
N GLY A 29 -3.04 0.01 22.42
CA GLY A 29 -2.06 0.86 21.76
C GLY A 29 -1.96 0.62 20.25
N GLU A 30 -2.91 -0.08 19.63
CA GLU A 30 -2.96 -0.28 18.18
C GLU A 30 -3.62 0.94 17.49
N PRO A 31 -2.98 1.56 16.49
CA PRO A 31 -3.55 2.71 15.77
C PRO A 31 -4.73 2.27 14.90
N ILE A 32 -5.92 2.81 15.19
CA ILE A 32 -7.17 2.41 14.53
C ILE A 32 -7.67 3.54 13.62
N VAL A 33 -7.87 3.20 12.34
CA VAL A 33 -8.44 4.11 11.35
C VAL A 33 -9.86 3.65 10.97
N ASN A 34 -10.80 4.59 10.94
CA ASN A 34 -12.13 4.34 10.40
C ASN A 34 -12.03 4.16 8.88
N LYS A 35 -12.10 2.92 8.41
CA LYS A 35 -11.91 2.57 7.00
C LYS A 35 -13.01 3.12 6.08
N ASN A 36 -14.13 3.64 6.62
CA ASN A 36 -15.13 4.36 5.82
C ASN A 36 -14.61 5.71 5.30
N ASN A 37 -13.57 6.28 5.92
CA ASN A 37 -12.93 7.52 5.48
C ASN A 37 -11.92 7.30 4.34
N TYR A 38 -11.76 6.04 3.91
CA TYR A 38 -10.95 5.73 2.75
C TYR A 38 -11.66 6.21 1.50
N SER A 39 -10.86 6.59 0.53
CA SER A 39 -11.29 7.01 -0.80
C SER A 39 -11.77 5.79 -1.60
N PHE A 40 -11.19 4.61 -1.33
CA PHE A 40 -11.53 3.34 -1.95
C PHE A 40 -12.56 2.57 -1.10
N ASN A 41 -13.84 2.72 -1.46
CA ASN A 41 -14.96 2.01 -0.84
C ASN A 41 -15.67 1.02 -1.79
N GLN A 42 -15.02 0.64 -2.89
CA GLN A 42 -15.57 -0.30 -3.85
C GLN A 42 -15.28 -1.75 -3.45
N LYS A 43 -16.25 -2.64 -3.68
CA LYS A 43 -16.02 -4.08 -3.67
C LYS A 43 -15.47 -4.50 -5.03
N MET A 44 -14.71 -5.60 -5.07
CA MET A 44 -14.29 -6.17 -6.34
C MET A 44 -15.49 -6.58 -7.19
N THR A 45 -15.47 -6.20 -8.46
CA THR A 45 -16.35 -6.72 -9.51
C THR A 45 -15.87 -8.11 -9.96
N LEU A 46 -16.74 -8.86 -10.65
CA LEU A 46 -16.36 -10.15 -11.26
C LEU A 46 -15.15 -9.99 -12.19
N ASP A 47 -15.15 -8.96 -13.04
CA ASP A 47 -14.05 -8.69 -13.97
C ASP A 47 -12.72 -8.42 -13.24
N SER A 48 -12.76 -7.71 -12.10
CA SER A 48 -11.58 -7.49 -11.25
C SER A 48 -11.15 -8.73 -10.47
N SER A 49 -12.07 -9.68 -10.23
CA SER A 49 -11.78 -10.92 -9.52
C SER A 49 -10.97 -11.93 -10.33
N ASP A 50 -11.03 -11.84 -11.66
CA ASP A 50 -10.18 -12.64 -12.55
C ASP A 50 -8.73 -12.09 -12.61
N LEU A 51 -8.51 -10.84 -12.17
CA LEU A 51 -7.22 -10.15 -12.21
C LEU A 51 -6.41 -10.34 -10.93
N ILE A 52 -7.09 -10.31 -9.77
CA ILE A 52 -6.48 -10.51 -8.45
C ILE A 52 -7.09 -11.73 -7.79
N ASP A 53 -6.24 -12.73 -7.55
CA ASP A 53 -6.63 -13.96 -6.87
C ASP A 53 -6.69 -13.74 -5.35
N THR A 54 -7.92 -13.51 -4.85
CA THR A 54 -8.18 -13.33 -3.41
C THR A 54 -8.10 -14.63 -2.60
N THR A 55 -7.78 -15.76 -3.24
CA THR A 55 -7.52 -17.05 -2.57
C THR A 55 -6.03 -17.36 -2.43
N SER A 56 -5.16 -16.55 -3.05
CA SER A 56 -3.71 -16.67 -2.99
C SER A 56 -3.06 -15.61 -2.10
N ILE A 57 -1.74 -15.67 -2.00
CA ILE A 57 -0.90 -14.64 -1.39
C ILE A 57 0.12 -14.12 -2.39
N TYR A 58 0.62 -12.91 -2.15
CA TYR A 58 1.54 -12.23 -3.05
C TYR A 58 2.82 -11.90 -2.30
N ILE A 59 3.92 -12.57 -2.65
CA ILE A 59 5.22 -12.46 -1.97
C ILE A 59 6.09 -11.42 -2.65
N GLU A 60 6.65 -10.50 -1.88
CA GLU A 60 7.62 -9.53 -2.38
C GLU A 60 8.91 -10.22 -2.85
N LEU A 61 9.30 -9.92 -4.09
CA LEU A 61 10.61 -10.26 -4.62
C LEU A 61 11.63 -9.19 -4.21
N LEU A 62 12.45 -9.56 -3.25
CA LEU A 62 13.54 -8.73 -2.76
C LEU A 62 14.81 -8.90 -3.61
N SER A 63 15.58 -7.82 -3.73
CA SER A 63 16.95 -7.91 -4.26
C SER A 63 17.84 -8.72 -3.32
N GLU A 64 18.90 -9.35 -3.83
CA GLU A 64 19.86 -10.08 -2.99
C GLU A 64 20.46 -9.23 -1.86
N LYS A 65 20.71 -7.94 -2.14
CA LYS A 65 21.19 -6.98 -1.15
C LYS A 65 20.19 -6.82 0.00
N THR A 66 18.91 -6.69 -0.32
CA THR A 66 17.82 -6.54 0.65
C THR A 66 17.58 -7.83 1.43
N LEU A 67 17.70 -8.99 0.78
CA LEU A 67 17.58 -10.29 1.45
C LEU A 67 18.64 -10.46 2.55
N LYS A 68 19.90 -10.10 2.25
CA LYS A 68 21.00 -10.13 3.22
C LYS A 68 20.79 -9.17 4.38
N SER A 69 20.24 -7.97 4.15
CA SER A 69 20.00 -7.00 5.22
C SER A 69 18.80 -7.34 6.09
N ASN A 70 17.75 -7.93 5.51
CA ASN A 70 16.47 -8.17 6.17
C ASN A 70 16.29 -9.61 6.68
N ASN A 71 17.36 -10.42 6.73
CA ASN A 71 17.30 -11.83 7.13
C ASN A 71 16.18 -12.62 6.40
N ASN A 72 16.05 -12.41 5.09
CA ASN A 72 14.99 -13.01 4.26
C ASN A 72 13.54 -12.73 4.73
N ASN A 73 13.31 -11.63 5.46
CA ASN A 73 11.97 -11.18 5.81
C ASN A 73 11.40 -10.29 4.70
N PHE A 74 10.70 -10.92 3.75
CA PHE A 74 9.96 -10.26 2.68
C PHE A 74 8.54 -9.90 3.11
N ASP A 75 7.95 -8.90 2.45
CA ASP A 75 6.55 -8.56 2.60
C ASP A 75 5.64 -9.58 1.88
N ILE A 76 4.44 -9.73 2.42
CA ILE A 76 3.38 -10.58 1.89
C ILE A 76 2.11 -9.72 1.85
N LEU A 77 1.47 -9.67 0.69
CA LEU A 77 0.15 -9.09 0.51
C LEU A 77 -0.90 -10.20 0.38
N ILE A 78 -2.06 -9.97 0.98
CA ILE A 78 -3.24 -10.84 0.88
C ILE A 78 -4.41 -9.95 0.49
N PHE A 79 -4.99 -10.19 -0.68
CA PHE A 79 -6.14 -9.43 -1.16
C PHE A 79 -7.44 -10.14 -0.78
N HIS A 80 -8.45 -9.37 -0.39
CA HIS A 80 -9.75 -9.90 0.01
C HIS A 80 -10.86 -9.39 -0.92
N ASN A 81 -11.87 -10.22 -1.14
CA ASN A 81 -13.01 -9.92 -2.01
C ASN A 81 -13.84 -8.69 -1.57
N ASP A 82 -13.72 -8.27 -0.31
CA ASP A 82 -14.37 -7.07 0.24
C ASP A 82 -13.58 -5.77 0.04
N GLY A 83 -12.56 -5.81 -0.83
CA GLY A 83 -11.74 -4.66 -1.21
C GLY A 83 -10.71 -4.26 -0.15
N TYR A 84 -10.48 -5.10 0.86
CA TYR A 84 -9.38 -4.93 1.81
C TYR A 84 -8.15 -5.71 1.37
N PHE A 85 -6.97 -5.22 1.70
CA PHE A 85 -5.76 -6.03 1.64
C PHE A 85 -5.05 -6.06 2.99
N GLU A 86 -4.51 -7.22 3.33
CA GLU A 86 -3.60 -7.39 4.46
C GLU A 86 -2.16 -7.26 3.97
N LYS A 87 -1.34 -6.50 4.70
CA LYS A 87 0.11 -6.43 4.53
C LYS A 87 0.79 -6.99 5.77
N THR A 88 1.62 -8.00 5.56
CA THR A 88 2.39 -8.65 6.62
C THR A 88 3.76 -9.02 6.10
N SER A 89 4.59 -9.67 6.91
CA SER A 89 5.91 -10.13 6.50
C SER A 89 6.08 -11.60 6.81
N LYS A 90 7.03 -12.28 6.15
CA LYS A 90 7.34 -13.69 6.42
C LYS A 90 7.46 -14.01 7.91
N LYS A 91 8.16 -13.14 8.67
CA LYS A 91 8.37 -13.29 10.12
C LYS A 91 7.06 -13.32 10.92
N TYR A 92 6.03 -12.59 10.50
CA TYR A 92 4.79 -12.39 11.24
C TYR A 92 3.57 -13.05 10.62
N PHE A 93 3.70 -13.58 9.41
CA PHE A 93 2.64 -14.30 8.71
C PHE A 93 2.02 -15.39 9.60
N ARG A 94 0.70 -15.32 9.78
CA ARG A 94 -0.12 -16.22 10.61
C ARG A 94 0.21 -16.29 12.11
N LYS A 95 1.13 -15.48 12.64
CA LYS A 95 1.43 -15.46 14.08
C LYS A 95 0.39 -14.70 14.89
N PHE A 96 -0.17 -13.64 14.31
CA PHE A 96 -1.16 -12.79 14.96
C PHE A 96 -2.20 -12.37 13.92
N LYS A 97 -3.45 -12.25 14.34
CA LYS A 97 -4.53 -11.70 13.52
C LYS A 97 -4.74 -10.24 13.91
N ARG A 98 -4.51 -9.32 12.98
CA ARG A 98 -4.76 -7.89 13.22
C ARG A 98 -6.20 -7.54 12.92
N ASN A 99 -6.70 -6.51 13.62
CA ASN A 99 -7.99 -5.92 13.34
C ASN A 99 -7.98 -5.24 11.95
N LYS A 100 -9.00 -5.45 11.12
CA LYS A 100 -9.10 -4.78 9.80
C LYS A 100 -9.05 -3.26 9.87
N ASN A 101 -9.44 -2.64 10.98
CA ASN A 101 -9.34 -1.20 11.18
C ASN A 101 -7.96 -0.72 11.63
N SER A 102 -7.04 -1.63 11.99
CA SER A 102 -5.66 -1.27 12.29
C SER A 102 -4.98 -0.66 11.07
N VAL A 103 -4.11 0.32 11.32
CA VAL A 103 -3.18 0.81 10.30
C VAL A 103 -2.17 -0.29 9.91
N TYR A 104 -1.80 -1.17 10.84
CA TYR A 104 -0.82 -2.25 10.59
C TYR A 104 -1.42 -3.50 9.94
N TYR A 105 -2.74 -3.54 9.76
CA TYR A 105 -3.38 -4.60 8.98
C TYR A 105 -3.07 -4.43 7.49
N GLY A 106 -3.07 -3.20 7.00
CA GLY A 106 -3.05 -2.88 5.58
C GLY A 106 -4.15 -1.86 5.25
N GLY A 107 -4.71 -1.96 4.05
CA GLY A 107 -5.53 -0.91 3.49
C GLY A 107 -6.70 -1.38 2.67
N LYS A 108 -7.15 -0.49 1.78
CA LYS A 108 -8.17 -0.77 0.77
C LYS A 108 -7.52 -0.83 -0.59
N PHE A 109 -8.10 -1.64 -1.47
CA PHE A 109 -7.67 -1.71 -2.85
C PHE A 109 -8.87 -1.85 -3.78
N PHE A 110 -8.65 -1.50 -5.04
CA PHE A 110 -9.48 -1.95 -6.15
C PHE A 110 -8.60 -2.19 -7.37
N ALA A 111 -9.11 -2.93 -8.34
CA ALA A 111 -8.46 -3.14 -9.62
C ALA A 111 -9.39 -2.70 -10.75
N ASP A 112 -8.81 -2.12 -11.80
CA ASP A 112 -9.49 -1.67 -13.01
C ASP A 112 -8.59 -1.97 -14.21
N GLY A 113 -8.99 -2.92 -15.05
CA GLY A 113 -8.14 -3.45 -16.10
C GLY A 113 -6.83 -4.04 -15.56
N ASP A 114 -5.70 -3.72 -16.18
CA ASP A 114 -4.38 -4.17 -15.75
C ASP A 114 -3.78 -3.34 -14.59
N LYS A 115 -4.57 -2.48 -13.95
CA LYS A 115 -4.14 -1.61 -12.86
C LYS A 115 -4.68 -2.06 -11.52
N ILE A 116 -3.88 -1.85 -10.49
CA ILE A 116 -4.28 -1.96 -9.08
C ILE A 116 -4.01 -0.64 -8.38
N PHE A 117 -4.94 -0.24 -7.52
CA PHE A 117 -4.79 0.95 -6.68
C PHE A 117 -4.93 0.52 -5.22
N ILE A 118 -3.99 0.94 -4.38
CA ILE A 118 -4.05 0.71 -2.94
C ILE A 118 -4.05 2.04 -2.18
N GLU A 119 -4.78 2.08 -1.08
CA GLU A 119 -4.80 3.19 -0.15
C GLU A 119 -4.49 2.64 1.24
N GLU A 120 -3.48 3.21 1.89
CA GLU A 120 -3.06 2.82 3.24
C GLU A 120 -2.45 4.01 4.00
N PHE A 121 -2.16 3.83 5.28
CA PHE A 121 -1.64 4.88 6.15
C PHE A 121 -0.26 4.50 6.68
N TYR A 122 0.68 5.44 6.58
CA TYR A 122 2.04 5.28 7.07
C TYR A 122 2.34 6.27 8.19
N PRO A 123 3.11 5.90 9.23
CA PRO A 123 3.55 6.85 10.24
C PRO A 123 4.24 8.06 9.61
N ALA A 124 3.82 9.28 9.96
CA ALA A 124 4.36 10.51 9.35
C ALA A 124 5.82 10.82 9.72
N LYS A 125 6.35 10.11 10.72
CA LYS A 125 7.74 10.11 11.16
C LYS A 125 8.07 8.71 11.67
N GLU A 126 9.34 8.34 11.66
CA GLU A 126 9.81 7.11 12.32
C GLU A 126 9.52 7.18 13.84
N GLY A 127 8.93 6.12 14.40
CA GLY A 127 8.65 5.99 15.84
C GLY A 127 7.17 5.98 16.23
N LYS A 128 6.89 6.11 17.54
CA LYS A 128 5.53 6.22 18.08
C LYS A 128 4.96 7.59 17.72
N THR A 129 3.98 7.62 16.82
CA THR A 129 3.30 8.84 16.39
C THR A 129 1.81 8.54 16.23
N ASN A 130 0.96 9.50 16.61
CA ASN A 130 -0.46 9.46 16.26
C ASN A 130 -0.73 10.19 14.93
N TYR A 131 0.31 10.70 14.26
CA TYR A 131 0.21 11.36 12.97
C TYR A 131 0.66 10.42 11.86
N TYR A 132 -0.21 10.25 10.88
CA TYR A 132 -0.03 9.37 9.73
C TYR A 132 -0.20 10.14 8.43
N ILE A 133 0.40 9.61 7.38
CA ILE A 133 0.25 10.07 6.01
C ILE A 133 -0.62 9.03 5.30
N LYS A 134 -1.66 9.49 4.62
CA LYS A 134 -2.38 8.64 3.67
C LYS A 134 -1.55 8.53 2.40
N GLU A 135 -1.24 7.31 1.99
CA GLU A 135 -0.61 7.00 0.73
C GLU A 135 -1.64 6.35 -0.20
N ILE A 136 -1.70 6.84 -1.44
CA ILE A 136 -2.43 6.20 -2.52
C ILE A 136 -1.40 5.78 -3.56
N SER A 137 -1.25 4.47 -3.76
CA SER A 137 -0.28 3.91 -4.68
C SER A 137 -0.98 3.25 -5.87
N GLU A 138 -0.46 3.53 -7.06
CA GLU A 138 -0.85 2.84 -8.30
C GLU A 138 0.15 1.72 -8.59
N GLY A 139 -0.38 0.65 -9.18
CA GLY A 139 0.36 -0.52 -9.57
C GLY A 139 -0.17 -1.15 -10.86
N GLN A 140 0.57 -2.14 -11.35
CA GLN A 140 0.24 -2.93 -12.53
C GLN A 140 0.12 -4.41 -12.18
N ILE A 141 -0.86 -5.06 -12.78
CA ILE A 141 -1.12 -6.48 -12.69
C ILE A 141 -0.67 -7.11 -14.00
N ASN A 142 0.25 -8.08 -13.93
CA ASN A 142 0.70 -8.85 -15.07
C ASN A 142 0.72 -10.33 -14.70
N LYS A 143 -0.35 -11.03 -15.06
CA LYS A 143 -0.58 -12.44 -14.73
C LYS A 143 -0.41 -12.66 -13.21
N ASP A 144 0.59 -13.43 -12.83
CA ASP A 144 0.92 -13.78 -11.45
C ASP A 144 1.75 -12.72 -10.72
N THR A 145 1.95 -11.54 -11.30
CA THR A 145 2.81 -10.52 -10.71
C THR A 145 2.06 -9.21 -10.53
N VAL A 146 2.23 -8.60 -9.37
CA VAL A 146 1.71 -7.28 -9.03
C VAL A 146 2.90 -6.36 -8.75
N TYR A 147 2.95 -5.23 -9.45
CA TYR A 147 3.95 -4.18 -9.26
C TYR A 147 3.26 -3.00 -8.59
N ILE A 148 3.77 -2.49 -7.47
CA ILE A 148 3.16 -1.36 -6.74
C ILE A 148 4.24 -0.32 -6.47
N THR A 149 3.96 0.95 -6.76
CA THR A 149 4.89 2.04 -6.44
C THR A 149 4.46 2.76 -5.17
N VAL A 150 5.18 2.53 -4.07
CA VAL A 150 4.92 3.15 -2.76
C VAL A 150 5.98 4.20 -2.50
N PHE A 151 5.58 5.46 -2.26
CA PHE A 151 6.52 6.60 -2.08
C PHE A 151 7.62 6.66 -3.16
N GLY A 152 7.28 6.35 -4.41
CA GLY A 152 8.22 6.36 -5.54
C GLY A 152 9.13 5.14 -5.64
N SER A 153 9.06 4.18 -4.72
CA SER A 153 9.78 2.91 -4.80
C SER A 153 8.89 1.82 -5.37
N GLN A 154 9.32 1.16 -6.44
CA GLN A 154 8.57 0.05 -7.03
C GLN A 154 8.87 -1.26 -6.27
N HIS A 155 7.81 -1.90 -5.82
CA HIS A 155 7.80 -3.22 -5.20
C HIS A 155 7.18 -4.23 -6.17
N LYS A 156 7.78 -5.41 -6.27
CA LYS A 156 7.31 -6.49 -7.12
C LYS A 156 6.84 -7.65 -6.25
N TYR A 157 5.60 -8.08 -6.42
CA TYR A 157 5.00 -9.19 -5.70
C TYR A 157 4.59 -10.30 -6.67
N VAL A 158 4.87 -11.55 -6.30
CA VAL A 158 4.49 -12.72 -7.11
C VAL A 158 3.46 -13.56 -6.38
N ARG A 159 2.39 -13.92 -7.09
CA ARG A 159 1.33 -14.80 -6.62
C ARG A 159 1.90 -16.16 -6.27
N LYS A 160 1.49 -16.66 -5.12
CA LYS A 160 1.87 -17.94 -4.55
C LYS A 160 0.67 -18.57 -3.87
N ASP A 161 0.60 -19.89 -3.93
CA ASP A 161 -0.39 -20.61 -3.13
C ASP A 161 0.02 -20.58 -1.67
N TYR A 162 -0.97 -20.62 -0.78
CA TYR A 162 -0.73 -20.62 0.66
C TYR A 162 0.20 -21.76 1.12
N SER A 163 0.20 -22.89 0.41
CA SER A 163 1.06 -24.03 0.69
C SER A 163 2.52 -23.80 0.29
N GLU A 164 2.83 -22.88 -0.63
CA GLU A 164 4.20 -22.72 -1.16
C GLU A 164 5.14 -21.94 -0.22
N ILE A 165 4.62 -21.34 0.86
CA ILE A 165 5.45 -20.69 1.90
C ILE A 165 5.89 -21.70 2.99
N PHE A 166 5.35 -22.93 2.99
CA PHE A 166 5.59 -23.95 4.01
C PHE A 166 6.09 -25.28 3.44
#